data_AF-A0A815MNR7-F1
#
_entry.id   AF-A0A815MNR7-F1
#
_cell.length_a   1.000
_cell.length_b   1.000
_cell.length_c   1.000
_cell.angle_alpha   90.00
_cell.angle_beta   90.00
_cell.angle_gamma   90.00
#
_symmetry.space_group_name_H-M   'P 1'
#
loop_
_entity.id
_entity.type
_entity.pdbx_description
1 polymer ?
#
loop_
_entity_poly.entity_id
_entity_poly.type
_entity_poly.pdbx_seq_one_letter_code
_entity_poly.pdbx_strand_id
1 'polypeptide(L)'
;MFIFDILVFLLILISHGLTAIVNTNDFPQILTRQHNQTLNLSDTAILTCHVTNLGNHHVTWLKYDRNTSTFLPLTVGEQVFLSDKRYSVTYYSISSDNSYWNLEIYNTKLSDEGIYECKISNRRRSVSIKIHLYIQIPMSIQPSRLYVEPGSEVELDCMIYNINTSSITWAFSSYDNTYHYSNHLDGIHEKIQHEKNISKLQLIIPHAQTYHSGLWTCTYKRQRRSARILVVKG
;
A
#
# COMPACT_ATOMS: atom_id res chain seq x y z
N MET A 1 20.87 69.18 34.38
CA MET A 1 20.22 68.64 33.17
C MET A 1 21.21 67.80 32.36
N PHE A 2 21.83 66.78 32.97
CA PHE A 2 22.75 65.83 32.29
C PHE A 2 22.89 64.47 33.03
N ILE A 3 22.15 64.25 34.13
CA ILE A 3 22.19 63.00 34.92
C ILE A 3 21.00 62.08 34.60
N PHE A 4 19.90 62.64 34.08
CA PHE A 4 18.71 61.85 33.71
C PHE A 4 18.87 61.07 32.39
N ASP A 5 19.74 61.52 31.47
CA ASP A 5 19.94 60.86 30.16
C ASP A 5 20.80 59.59 30.22
N ILE A 6 21.69 59.46 31.22
CA ILE A 6 22.57 58.28 31.35
C ILE A 6 21.77 57.06 31.84
N LEU A 7 20.77 57.28 32.69
CA LEU A 7 19.88 56.22 33.19
C LEU A 7 18.96 55.67 32.09
N VAL A 8 18.53 56.50 31.14
CA VAL A 8 17.71 56.07 30.00
C VAL A 8 18.54 55.21 29.02
N PHE A 9 19.81 55.55 28.79
CA PHE A 9 20.69 54.76 27.92
C PHE A 9 21.09 53.40 28.53
N LEU A 10 21.24 53.30 29.85
CA LEU A 10 21.50 52.02 30.54
C LEU A 10 20.29 51.07 30.49
N LEU A 11 19.06 51.60 30.43
CA LEU A 11 17.85 50.79 30.30
C LEU A 11 17.63 50.25 28.87
N ILE A 12 18.07 50.99 27.84
CA ILE A 12 17.96 50.57 26.41
C ILE A 12 18.95 49.44 26.07
N LEU A 13 20.08 49.34 26.78
CA LEU A 13 21.00 48.20 26.61
C LEU A 13 20.50 46.91 27.27
N ILE A 14 19.56 47.01 28.23
CA ILE A 14 18.92 45.83 28.84
C ILE A 14 17.76 45.32 27.95
N SER A 15 17.19 46.18 27.08
CA SER A 15 16.12 45.77 26.14
C SER A 15 16.62 45.08 24.86
N HIS A 16 17.93 44.97 24.66
CA HIS A 16 18.53 44.18 23.57
C HIS A 16 19.10 42.83 24.04
N GLY A 17 18.90 42.50 25.32
CA GLY A 17 19.34 41.28 25.97
C GLY A 17 18.25 40.22 26.09
N LEU A 18 17.47 39.98 25.03
CA LEU A 18 16.75 38.72 24.85
C LEU A 18 17.22 38.15 23.53
N THR A 19 18.33 37.40 23.57
CA THR A 19 18.40 36.26 22.67
C THR A 19 17.17 35.44 23.00
N ALA A 20 16.13 35.55 22.17
CA ALA A 20 15.10 34.55 22.14
C ALA A 20 15.87 33.23 21.99
N ILE A 21 15.90 32.44 23.05
CA ILE A 21 16.24 31.03 22.94
C ILE A 21 15.15 30.52 22.01
N VAL A 22 15.42 30.51 20.70
CA VAL A 22 14.55 29.87 19.73
C VAL A 22 14.60 28.41 20.14
N ASN A 23 13.60 28.00 20.90
CA ASN A 23 13.44 26.64 21.35
C ASN A 23 13.44 25.80 20.07
N THR A 24 14.49 25.02 19.85
CA THR A 24 14.67 24.19 18.64
C THR A 24 13.66 23.03 18.58
N ASN A 25 12.73 22.98 19.55
CA ASN A 25 11.67 21.99 19.73
C ASN A 25 10.31 22.39 19.14
N ASP A 26 10.20 23.51 18.42
CA ASP A 26 8.92 23.99 17.88
C ASP A 26 8.65 23.62 16.41
N PHE A 27 9.40 22.65 15.86
CA PHE A 27 9.11 22.15 14.50
C PHE A 27 7.97 21.13 14.55
N PRO A 28 7.04 21.13 13.57
CA PRO A 28 5.95 20.17 13.51
C PRO A 28 6.45 18.72 13.62
N GLN A 29 5.71 17.89 14.34
CA GLN A 29 5.99 16.47 14.46
C GLN A 29 4.85 15.65 13.87
N ILE A 30 5.20 14.60 13.15
CA ILE A 30 4.24 13.62 12.67
C ILE A 30 4.17 12.49 13.69
N LEU A 31 2.98 12.30 14.26
CA LEU A 31 2.69 11.28 15.26
C LEU A 31 2.24 9.95 14.62
N THR A 32 1.80 9.98 13.35
CA THR A 32 1.54 8.76 12.57
C THR A 32 2.82 7.93 12.48
N ARG A 33 2.69 6.60 12.67
CA ARG A 33 3.78 5.65 12.44
C ARG A 33 3.75 5.11 11.03
N GLN A 34 4.92 4.81 10.48
CA GLN A 34 5.03 4.06 9.23
C GLN A 34 4.39 2.68 9.37
N HIS A 35 3.53 2.33 8.43
CA HIS A 35 2.80 1.06 8.41
C HIS A 35 2.38 0.69 6.99
N ASN A 36 1.91 -0.55 6.86
CA ASN A 36 1.30 -1.06 5.64
C ASN A 36 -0.22 -1.08 5.84
N GLN A 37 -0.95 -0.60 4.85
CA GLN A 37 -2.42 -0.61 4.85
C GLN A 37 -2.90 -1.43 3.66
N THR A 38 -3.67 -2.49 3.92
CA THR A 38 -4.26 -3.33 2.87
C THR A 38 -5.76 -3.11 2.80
N LEU A 39 -6.30 -2.86 1.61
CA LEU A 39 -7.72 -2.62 1.36
C LEU A 39 -8.20 -3.44 0.17
N ASN A 40 -9.49 -3.73 0.10
CA ASN A 40 -10.06 -4.37 -1.08
C ASN A 40 -10.15 -3.35 -2.22
N LEU A 41 -10.10 -3.86 -3.45
CA LEU A 41 -10.42 -3.08 -4.64
C LEU A 41 -11.77 -2.37 -4.46
N SER A 42 -11.83 -1.11 -4.92
CA SER A 42 -13.01 -0.23 -4.82
C SER A 42 -13.38 0.24 -3.41
N ASP A 43 -12.68 -0.19 -2.36
CA ASP A 43 -12.79 0.45 -1.04
C ASP A 43 -12.27 1.89 -1.10
N THR A 44 -12.63 2.69 -0.09
CA THR A 44 -12.05 4.02 0.11
C THR A 44 -10.79 3.90 0.97
N ALA A 45 -9.65 4.35 0.45
CA ALA A 45 -8.43 4.45 1.24
C ALA A 45 -8.42 5.75 2.04
N ILE A 46 -8.13 5.65 3.33
CA ILE A 46 -7.91 6.80 4.22
C ILE A 46 -6.51 6.67 4.78
N LEU A 47 -5.57 7.42 4.23
CA LEU A 47 -4.19 7.47 4.70
C LEU A 47 -4.07 8.61 5.71
N THR A 48 -3.79 8.27 6.97
CA THR A 48 -3.88 9.21 8.09
C THR A 48 -2.54 9.87 8.38
N CYS A 49 -2.48 11.20 8.40
CA CYS A 49 -1.34 11.95 8.91
C CYS A 49 -1.71 12.76 10.14
N HIS A 50 -1.34 12.25 11.31
CA HIS A 50 -1.53 12.87 12.61
C HIS A 50 -0.34 13.77 12.92
N VAL A 51 -0.58 15.04 13.21
CA VAL A 51 0.47 16.04 13.36
C VAL A 51 0.25 16.85 14.64
N THR A 52 1.35 17.18 15.31
CA THR A 52 1.37 18.18 16.38
C THR A 52 2.25 19.39 16.03
N ASN A 53 1.93 20.54 16.61
CA ASN A 53 2.62 21.83 16.46
C ASN A 53 2.77 22.25 14.99
N LEU A 54 1.70 22.10 14.19
CA LEU A 54 1.76 22.41 12.76
C LEU A 54 2.03 23.90 12.48
N GLY A 55 1.43 24.79 13.29
CA GLY A 55 1.57 26.23 13.14
C GLY A 55 1.14 26.69 11.74
N ASN A 56 2.02 27.43 11.06
CA ASN A 56 1.81 27.91 9.69
C ASN A 56 2.40 26.99 8.60
N HIS A 57 2.82 25.77 8.96
CA HIS A 57 3.31 24.80 7.99
C HIS A 57 2.15 24.06 7.32
N HIS A 58 2.42 23.42 6.20
CA HIS A 58 1.46 22.59 5.49
C HIS A 58 1.89 21.13 5.48
N VAL A 59 0.91 20.24 5.64
CA VAL A 59 1.07 18.84 5.31
C VAL A 59 1.02 18.67 3.78
N THR A 60 2.00 17.98 3.23
CA THR A 60 2.06 17.61 1.82
C THR A 60 1.97 16.10 1.71
N TRP A 61 1.00 15.62 0.92
CA TRP A 61 0.97 14.21 0.52
C TRP A 61 1.69 14.03 -0.80
N LEU A 62 2.58 13.04 -0.86
CA LEU A 62 3.30 12.67 -2.07
C LEU A 62 3.09 11.18 -2.38
N LYS A 63 3.16 10.81 -3.66
CA LYS A 63 3.21 9.41 -4.10
C LYS A 63 4.56 9.13 -4.75
N TYR A 64 5.14 7.99 -4.41
CA TYR A 64 6.34 7.51 -5.10
C TYR A 64 5.98 7.08 -6.52
N ASP A 65 6.57 7.75 -7.50
CA ASP A 65 6.51 7.36 -8.89
C ASP A 65 7.69 6.43 -9.23
N ARG A 66 7.36 5.21 -9.67
CA ARG A 66 8.36 4.19 -10.00
C ARG A 66 9.11 4.50 -11.30
N ASN A 67 8.52 5.28 -12.21
CA ASN A 67 9.14 5.57 -13.51
C ASN A 67 10.27 6.59 -13.35
N THR A 68 10.03 7.67 -12.62
CA THR A 68 11.04 8.70 -12.33
C THR A 68 11.87 8.40 -11.10
N SER A 69 11.48 7.41 -10.29
CA SER A 69 12.08 7.10 -8.98
C SER A 69 12.03 8.29 -7.99
N THR A 70 11.02 9.14 -8.10
CA THR A 70 10.84 10.33 -7.25
C THR A 70 9.49 10.37 -6.55
N PHE A 71 9.35 11.22 -5.53
CA PHE A 71 8.05 11.50 -4.91
C PHE A 71 7.38 12.70 -5.59
N LEU A 72 6.20 12.49 -6.15
CA LEU A 72 5.40 13.53 -6.80
C LEU A 72 4.35 14.07 -5.83
N PRO A 73 4.17 15.40 -5.73
CA PRO A 73 3.18 15.99 -4.85
C PRO A 73 1.76 15.66 -5.34
N LEU A 74 0.93 15.17 -4.43
CA LEU A 74 -0.50 14.97 -4.64
C LEU A 74 -1.29 16.16 -4.10
N THR A 75 -0.92 16.63 -2.91
CA THR A 75 -1.63 17.71 -2.20
C THR A 75 -0.65 18.58 -1.41
N VAL A 76 -1.06 19.83 -1.14
CA VAL A 76 -0.42 20.73 -0.16
C VAL A 76 -1.55 21.36 0.64
N GLY A 77 -1.60 21.07 1.94
CA GLY A 77 -2.79 21.32 2.74
C GLY A 77 -4.01 20.62 2.13
N GLU A 78 -5.10 21.36 1.97
CA GLU A 78 -6.36 20.88 1.38
C GLU A 78 -6.34 20.91 -0.16
N GLN A 79 -5.37 21.57 -0.78
CA GLN A 79 -5.32 21.70 -2.24
C GLN A 79 -4.80 20.41 -2.89
N VAL A 80 -5.57 19.85 -3.82
CA VAL A 80 -5.23 18.66 -4.60
C VAL A 80 -4.71 19.06 -5.99
N PHE A 81 -3.55 18.53 -6.39
CA PHE A 81 -2.89 18.81 -7.68
C PHE A 81 -3.18 17.75 -8.76
N LEU A 82 -3.91 16.70 -8.41
CA LEU A 82 -4.29 15.63 -9.33
C LEU A 82 -5.57 15.99 -10.10
N SER A 83 -5.63 15.58 -11.37
CA SER A 83 -6.87 15.62 -12.16
C SER A 83 -7.87 14.53 -11.76
N ASP A 84 -7.41 13.47 -11.10
CA ASP A 84 -8.26 12.38 -10.62
C ASP A 84 -9.09 12.82 -9.40
N LYS A 85 -10.39 13.06 -9.63
CA LYS A 85 -11.36 13.54 -8.63
C LYS A 85 -11.62 12.58 -7.47
N ARG A 86 -11.08 11.36 -7.52
CA ARG A 86 -11.19 10.40 -6.41
C ARG A 86 -10.30 10.77 -5.22
N TYR A 87 -9.28 11.59 -5.45
CA TYR A 87 -8.37 12.04 -4.41
C TYR A 87 -8.96 13.28 -3.71
N SER A 88 -9.03 13.23 -2.38
CA SER A 88 -9.52 14.31 -1.53
C SER A 88 -8.67 14.41 -0.26
N VAL A 89 -8.74 15.54 0.44
CA VAL A 89 -8.13 15.72 1.76
C VAL A 89 -9.23 16.02 2.77
N THR A 90 -9.25 15.27 3.86
CA THR A 90 -10.08 15.58 5.02
C THR A 90 -9.19 16.06 6.16
N TYR A 91 -9.48 17.25 6.66
CA TYR A 91 -8.77 17.88 7.76
C TYR A 91 -9.70 18.09 8.96
N TYR A 92 -9.19 17.79 10.15
CA TYR A 92 -9.83 18.21 11.39
C TYR A 92 -8.80 18.41 12.51
N SER A 93 -9.04 19.45 13.32
CA SER A 93 -8.26 19.76 14.51
C SER A 93 -8.88 19.09 15.74
N ILE A 94 -8.05 18.45 16.55
CA ILE A 94 -8.41 17.90 17.86
C ILE A 94 -8.19 18.97 18.95
N SER A 95 -7.11 19.75 18.80
CA SER A 95 -6.74 20.87 19.67
C SER A 95 -5.91 21.89 18.89
N SER A 96 -5.56 23.03 19.51
CA SER A 96 -4.75 24.08 18.88
C SER A 96 -3.48 23.56 18.22
N ASP A 97 -2.85 22.58 18.85
CA ASP A 97 -1.57 22.05 18.39
C ASP A 97 -1.73 20.73 17.63
N ASN A 98 -2.90 20.10 17.66
CA ASN A 98 -3.04 18.70 17.23
C ASN A 98 -4.12 18.54 16.14
N SER A 99 -3.75 17.94 15.01
CA SER A 99 -4.65 17.79 13.86
C SER A 99 -4.39 16.54 13.03
N TYR A 100 -5.41 16.11 12.29
CA TYR A 100 -5.33 15.06 11.29
C TYR A 100 -5.49 15.63 9.89
N TRP A 101 -4.62 15.15 8.98
CA TRP A 101 -4.59 15.49 7.56
C TRP A 101 -4.66 14.21 6.74
N ASN A 102 -5.88 13.75 6.49
CA ASN A 102 -6.11 12.47 5.86
C ASN A 102 -6.16 12.62 4.33
N LEU A 103 -5.38 11.82 3.62
CA LEU A 103 -5.55 11.65 2.18
C LEU A 103 -6.59 10.56 1.94
N GLU A 104 -7.67 10.92 1.27
CA GLU A 104 -8.76 10.01 0.91
C GLU A 104 -8.69 9.67 -0.59
N ILE A 105 -8.81 8.38 -0.91
CA ILE A 105 -8.86 7.89 -2.29
C ILE A 105 -10.13 7.06 -2.42
N TYR A 106 -11.18 7.63 -3.00
CA TYR A 106 -12.44 6.93 -3.24
C TYR A 106 -12.32 5.93 -4.38
N ASN A 107 -13.06 4.83 -4.30
CA ASN A 107 -13.11 3.78 -5.33
C ASN A 107 -11.70 3.39 -5.80
N THR A 108 -10.90 2.84 -4.87
CA THR A 108 -9.49 2.51 -5.12
C THR A 108 -9.32 1.55 -6.30
N LYS A 109 -8.27 1.78 -7.07
CA LYS A 109 -7.86 0.97 -8.22
C LYS A 109 -6.54 0.28 -7.91
N LEU A 110 -6.20 -0.77 -8.68
CA LEU A 110 -4.90 -1.42 -8.57
C LEU A 110 -3.70 -0.48 -8.82
N SER A 111 -3.89 0.60 -9.59
CA SER A 111 -2.88 1.64 -9.82
C SER A 111 -2.65 2.55 -8.61
N ASP A 112 -3.56 2.53 -7.64
CA ASP A 112 -3.41 3.29 -6.40
C ASP A 112 -2.44 2.59 -5.43
N GLU A 113 -2.22 1.28 -5.56
CA GLU A 113 -1.19 0.55 -4.78
C GLU A 113 0.19 1.20 -4.94
N GLY A 114 0.87 1.47 -3.82
CA GLY A 114 2.18 2.12 -3.81
C GLY A 114 2.54 2.77 -2.48
N ILE A 115 3.65 3.50 -2.51
CA ILE A 115 4.18 4.19 -1.33
C ILE A 115 3.72 5.64 -1.36
N TYR A 116 3.06 6.05 -0.28
CA TYR A 116 2.63 7.42 -0.04
C TYR A 116 3.47 8.02 1.08
N GLU A 117 3.83 9.29 0.96
CA GLU A 117 4.60 10.02 1.97
C GLU A 117 3.76 11.20 2.48
N CYS A 118 3.54 11.26 3.79
CA CYS A 118 3.11 12.49 4.44
C CYS A 118 4.36 13.26 4.87
N LYS A 119 4.49 14.50 4.41
CA LYS A 119 5.68 15.32 4.65
C LYS A 119 5.30 16.71 5.11
N ILE A 120 6.08 17.23 6.06
CA ILE A 120 6.08 18.63 6.45
C ILE A 120 7.51 19.13 6.27
N SER A 121 7.68 20.19 5.48
CA SER A 121 9.02 20.73 5.19
C SER A 121 9.01 22.25 5.10
N ASN A 122 10.11 22.85 5.53
CA ASN A 122 10.46 24.23 5.26
C ASN A 122 11.87 24.30 4.65
N ARG A 123 12.43 25.51 4.50
CA ARG A 123 13.75 25.72 3.91
C ARG A 123 14.90 25.00 4.65
N ARG A 124 14.75 24.71 5.94
CA ARG A 124 15.84 24.22 6.81
C ARG A 124 15.63 22.80 7.32
N ARG A 125 14.38 22.35 7.48
CA ARG A 125 14.03 21.09 8.13
C ARG A 125 12.85 20.43 7.42
N SER A 126 12.85 19.09 7.44
CA SER A 126 11.73 18.28 6.98
C SER A 126 11.52 17.07 7.89
N VAL A 127 10.27 16.72 8.12
CA VAL A 127 9.85 15.45 8.71
C VAL A 127 8.90 14.75 7.75
N SER A 128 9.02 13.44 7.63
CA SER A 128 8.09 12.66 6.81
C SER A 128 7.89 11.26 7.37
N ILE A 129 6.75 10.66 7.01
CA ILE A 129 6.45 9.25 7.23
C ILE A 129 5.96 8.63 5.93
N LYS A 130 6.21 7.34 5.76
CA LYS A 130 5.78 6.59 4.57
C LYS A 130 4.72 5.58 4.96
N ILE A 131 3.71 5.41 4.10
CA ILE A 131 2.65 4.41 4.22
C ILE A 131 2.64 3.61 2.93
N HIS A 132 2.70 2.27 3.05
CA HIS A 132 2.54 1.41 1.89
C HIS A 132 1.07 1.01 1.77
N LEU A 133 0.40 1.54 0.75
CA LEU A 133 -0.96 1.14 0.42
C LEU A 133 -0.92 -0.07 -0.51
N TYR A 134 -1.67 -1.10 -0.13
CA TYR A 134 -1.77 -2.40 -0.76
C TYR A 134 -3.22 -2.65 -1.15
N ILE A 135 -3.48 -3.01 -2.41
CA ILE A 135 -4.84 -3.29 -2.87
C ILE A 135 -4.97 -4.80 -3.09
N GLN A 136 -5.93 -5.43 -2.43
CA GLN A 136 -6.26 -6.85 -2.56
C GLN A 136 -7.52 -7.03 -3.38
N ILE A 137 -7.68 -8.21 -3.96
CA ILE A 137 -8.81 -8.54 -4.82
C ILE A 137 -9.39 -9.87 -4.36
N PRO A 138 -10.71 -10.08 -4.49
CA PRO A 138 -11.25 -11.38 -4.17
C PRO A 138 -10.67 -12.42 -5.12
N MET A 139 -10.15 -13.50 -4.54
CA MET A 139 -9.51 -14.61 -5.26
C MET A 139 -9.88 -15.92 -4.57
N SER A 140 -10.35 -16.89 -5.35
CA SER A 140 -10.73 -18.22 -4.87
C SER A 140 -10.10 -19.31 -5.72
N ILE A 141 -9.93 -20.48 -5.10
CA ILE A 141 -9.44 -21.69 -5.73
C ILE A 141 -10.42 -22.82 -5.44
N GLN A 142 -10.81 -23.59 -6.45
CA GLN A 142 -11.77 -24.69 -6.32
C GLN A 142 -11.35 -25.88 -7.18
N PRO A 143 -11.43 -27.11 -6.66
CA PRO A 143 -11.52 -27.45 -5.23
C PRO A 143 -10.27 -27.03 -4.45
N SER A 144 -10.40 -26.80 -3.14
CA SER A 144 -9.24 -26.49 -2.26
C SER A 144 -8.44 -27.72 -1.85
N ARG A 145 -9.05 -28.90 -1.94
CA ARG A 145 -8.41 -30.18 -1.72
C ARG A 145 -9.04 -31.25 -2.60
N LEU A 146 -8.22 -32.08 -3.22
CA LEU A 146 -8.65 -33.16 -4.08
C LEU A 146 -7.87 -34.44 -3.77
N TYR A 147 -8.58 -35.56 -3.77
CA TYR A 147 -8.05 -36.92 -3.61
C TYR A 147 -8.47 -37.72 -4.84
N VAL A 148 -7.51 -38.25 -5.59
CA VAL A 148 -7.77 -38.99 -6.84
C VAL A 148 -6.87 -40.20 -6.97
N GLU A 149 -7.29 -41.16 -7.79
CA GLU A 149 -6.47 -42.30 -8.18
C GLU A 149 -5.56 -41.95 -9.37
N PRO A 150 -4.40 -42.61 -9.54
CA PRO A 150 -3.56 -42.44 -10.72
C PRO A 150 -4.34 -42.68 -12.02
N GLY A 151 -4.10 -41.83 -13.02
CA GLY A 151 -4.78 -41.84 -14.31
C GLY A 151 -6.06 -40.98 -14.36
N SER A 152 -6.59 -40.55 -13.22
CA SER A 152 -7.77 -39.67 -13.15
C SER A 152 -7.47 -38.30 -13.76
N GLU A 153 -8.50 -37.67 -14.33
CA GLU A 153 -8.44 -36.26 -14.73
C GLU A 153 -8.60 -35.37 -13.49
N VAL A 154 -7.77 -34.33 -13.38
CA VAL A 154 -7.85 -33.33 -12.31
C VAL A 154 -8.06 -31.96 -12.91
N GLU A 155 -9.06 -31.25 -12.39
CA GLU A 155 -9.31 -29.85 -12.71
C GLU A 155 -9.21 -28.97 -11.46
N LEU A 156 -8.44 -27.89 -11.55
CA LEU A 156 -8.40 -26.82 -10.56
C LEU A 156 -8.76 -25.48 -11.20
N ASP A 157 -9.70 -24.78 -10.59
CA ASP A 157 -10.16 -23.47 -11.01
C ASP A 157 -9.64 -22.39 -10.09
N CYS A 158 -8.88 -21.46 -10.64
CA CYS A 158 -8.51 -20.24 -9.97
C CYS A 158 -9.31 -19.05 -10.52
N MET A 159 -10.09 -18.40 -9.67
CA MET A 159 -10.98 -17.31 -10.06
C MET A 159 -10.56 -16.01 -9.37
N ILE A 160 -10.44 -14.95 -10.16
CA ILE A 160 -10.21 -13.58 -9.72
C ILE A 160 -11.42 -12.75 -10.08
N TYR A 161 -11.97 -12.02 -9.10
CA TYR A 161 -13.19 -11.25 -9.27
C TYR A 161 -12.90 -9.76 -9.45
N ASN A 162 -13.79 -9.09 -10.18
CA ASN A 162 -13.83 -7.65 -10.46
C ASN A 162 -12.65 -7.14 -11.30
N ILE A 163 -11.88 -8.03 -11.92
CA ILE A 163 -10.72 -7.69 -12.76
C ILE A 163 -10.63 -8.65 -13.94
N ASN A 164 -10.54 -8.08 -15.14
CA ASN A 164 -10.20 -8.81 -16.35
C ASN A 164 -8.68 -8.79 -16.55
N THR A 165 -8.02 -9.88 -16.20
CA THR A 165 -6.57 -10.04 -16.29
C THR A 165 -6.15 -11.41 -16.80
N SER A 166 -5.08 -11.44 -17.58
CA SER A 166 -4.45 -12.66 -18.06
C SER A 166 -3.12 -13.00 -17.37
N SER A 167 -2.77 -12.25 -16.33
CA SER A 167 -1.50 -12.41 -15.60
C SER A 167 -1.62 -13.34 -14.39
N ILE A 168 -2.52 -14.31 -14.46
CA ILE A 168 -2.70 -15.35 -13.44
C ILE A 168 -1.74 -16.49 -13.78
N THR A 169 -1.10 -17.09 -12.79
CA THR A 169 -0.19 -18.22 -13.02
C THR A 169 -0.39 -19.32 -11.99
N TRP A 170 -0.08 -20.55 -12.38
CA TRP A 170 0.02 -21.68 -11.47
C TRP A 170 1.48 -22.01 -11.13
N ALA A 171 1.68 -22.43 -9.89
CA ALA A 171 2.93 -23.00 -9.42
C ALA A 171 2.66 -24.25 -8.61
N PHE A 172 3.52 -25.24 -8.76
CA PHE A 172 3.48 -26.49 -8.04
C PHE A 172 4.60 -26.54 -7.02
N SER A 173 4.27 -26.98 -5.81
CA SER A 173 5.24 -27.32 -4.78
C SER A 173 5.01 -28.74 -4.31
N SER A 174 6.00 -29.61 -4.50
CA SER A 174 5.95 -30.99 -4.02
C SER A 174 6.27 -31.06 -2.53
N TYR A 175 6.02 -32.22 -1.90
CA TYR A 175 6.27 -32.46 -0.48
C TYR A 175 7.75 -32.40 -0.09
N ASP A 176 8.67 -32.57 -1.04
CA ASP A 176 10.11 -32.39 -0.85
C ASP A 176 10.58 -30.94 -1.01
N ASN A 177 9.65 -29.98 -1.09
CA ASN A 177 9.88 -28.55 -1.35
C ASN A 177 10.49 -28.22 -2.72
N THR A 178 10.45 -29.13 -3.70
CA THR A 178 10.68 -28.74 -5.10
C THR A 178 9.58 -27.79 -5.57
N TYR A 179 9.98 -26.76 -6.31
CA TYR A 179 9.09 -25.71 -6.81
C TYR A 179 9.23 -25.60 -8.33
N HIS A 180 8.10 -25.68 -9.03
CA HIS A 180 8.03 -25.56 -10.48
C HIS A 180 6.86 -24.67 -10.89
N TYR A 181 7.04 -23.83 -11.90
CA TYR A 181 5.88 -23.25 -12.57
C TYR A 181 5.20 -24.33 -13.41
N SER A 182 3.87 -24.30 -13.46
CA SER A 182 3.07 -25.30 -14.18
C SER A 182 3.39 -25.38 -15.67
N ASN A 183 3.74 -24.26 -16.30
CA ASN A 183 4.16 -24.19 -17.70
C ASN A 183 5.48 -24.93 -18.01
N HIS A 184 6.20 -25.39 -16.98
CA HIS A 184 7.40 -26.21 -17.11
C HIS A 184 7.16 -27.70 -16.80
N LEU A 185 5.93 -28.09 -16.53
CA LEU A 185 5.54 -29.46 -16.25
C LEU A 185 4.87 -30.07 -17.47
N ASP A 186 5.35 -31.24 -17.90
CA ASP A 186 4.79 -31.96 -19.03
C ASP A 186 3.42 -32.57 -18.68
N GLY A 187 2.51 -32.58 -19.66
CA GLY A 187 1.19 -33.20 -19.52
C GLY A 187 0.18 -32.37 -18.71
N ILE A 188 0.43 -31.08 -18.52
CA ILE A 188 -0.48 -30.15 -17.85
C ILE A 188 -0.99 -29.12 -18.85
N HIS A 189 -2.28 -28.83 -18.80
CA HIS A 189 -2.93 -27.84 -19.64
C HIS A 189 -3.50 -26.70 -18.81
N GLU A 190 -3.34 -25.48 -19.31
CA GLU A 190 -3.90 -24.29 -18.69
C GLU A 190 -4.83 -23.57 -19.67
N LYS A 191 -6.02 -23.22 -19.19
CA LYS A 191 -7.01 -22.51 -19.99
C LYS A 191 -7.47 -21.26 -19.25
N ILE A 192 -7.24 -20.10 -19.85
CA ILE A 192 -7.75 -18.83 -19.33
C ILE A 192 -9.09 -18.49 -19.96
N GLN A 193 -10.03 -18.08 -19.13
CA GLN A 193 -11.39 -17.72 -19.51
C GLN A 193 -11.79 -16.42 -18.82
N HIS A 194 -12.48 -15.55 -19.55
CA HIS A 194 -12.98 -14.28 -19.05
C HIS A 194 -14.50 -14.31 -19.11
N GLU A 195 -15.14 -14.30 -17.94
CA GLU A 195 -16.60 -14.33 -17.83
C GLU A 195 -17.07 -13.11 -17.05
N LYS A 196 -17.67 -12.14 -17.75
CA LYS A 196 -18.11 -10.87 -17.17
C LYS A 196 -16.95 -10.12 -16.49
N ASN A 197 -16.92 -10.16 -15.15
CA ASN A 197 -15.92 -9.53 -14.28
C ASN A 197 -15.04 -10.58 -13.58
N ILE A 198 -15.02 -11.82 -14.06
CA ILE A 198 -14.26 -12.92 -13.48
C ILE A 198 -13.19 -13.36 -14.50
N SER A 199 -11.94 -13.34 -14.08
CA SER A 199 -10.85 -14.03 -14.78
C SER A 199 -10.64 -15.38 -14.13
N LYS A 200 -10.82 -16.45 -14.90
CA LYS A 200 -10.66 -17.84 -14.48
C LYS A 200 -9.45 -18.47 -15.18
N LEU A 201 -8.48 -18.96 -14.41
CA LEU A 201 -7.39 -19.81 -14.90
C LEU A 201 -7.64 -21.24 -14.44
N GLN A 202 -8.04 -22.09 -15.38
CA GLN A 202 -8.25 -23.51 -15.16
C GLN A 202 -6.96 -24.28 -15.43
N LEU A 203 -6.58 -25.16 -14.50
CA LEU A 203 -5.49 -26.12 -14.64
C LEU A 203 -6.07 -27.52 -14.79
N ILE A 204 -5.61 -28.24 -15.80
CA ILE A 204 -6.10 -29.57 -16.15
C ILE A 204 -4.90 -30.52 -16.21
N ILE A 205 -4.99 -31.62 -15.45
CA ILE A 205 -4.05 -32.75 -15.50
C ILE A 205 -4.86 -33.94 -16.03
N PRO A 206 -4.78 -34.27 -17.34
CA PRO A 206 -5.61 -35.33 -17.94
C PRO A 206 -5.35 -36.71 -17.35
N HIS A 207 -4.10 -36.98 -16.97
CA HIS A 207 -3.65 -38.26 -16.44
C HIS A 207 -2.83 -38.05 -15.16
N ALA A 208 -3.51 -37.96 -14.02
CA ALA A 208 -2.88 -37.73 -12.73
C ALA A 208 -1.86 -38.83 -12.37
N GLN A 209 -0.78 -38.45 -11.69
CA GLN A 209 0.31 -39.35 -11.29
C GLN A 209 0.71 -39.03 -9.86
N THR A 210 1.36 -39.96 -9.19
CA THR A 210 1.75 -39.79 -7.78
C THR A 210 2.63 -38.55 -7.57
N TYR A 211 3.49 -38.20 -8.53
CA TYR A 211 4.35 -37.01 -8.49
C TYR A 211 3.61 -35.68 -8.70
N HIS A 212 2.35 -35.69 -9.15
CA HIS A 212 1.49 -34.49 -9.16
C HIS A 212 0.91 -34.17 -7.77
N SER A 213 1.14 -35.03 -6.78
CA SER A 213 0.71 -34.80 -5.40
C SER A 213 1.53 -33.69 -4.76
N GLY A 214 0.84 -32.69 -4.22
CA GLY A 214 1.49 -31.54 -3.60
C GLY A 214 0.56 -30.33 -3.48
N LEU A 215 1.17 -29.16 -3.35
CA LEU A 215 0.48 -27.89 -3.21
C LEU A 215 0.52 -27.12 -4.53
N TRP A 216 -0.65 -26.98 -5.14
CA TRP A 216 -0.87 -26.19 -6.35
C TRP A 216 -1.30 -24.80 -5.95
N THR A 217 -0.51 -23.80 -6.31
CA THR A 217 -0.69 -22.41 -5.88
C THR A 217 -0.96 -21.54 -7.09
N CYS A 218 -2.16 -20.99 -7.16
CA CYS A 218 -2.49 -19.95 -8.10
C CYS A 218 -2.01 -18.60 -7.56
N THR A 219 -1.39 -17.80 -8.41
CA THR A 219 -0.85 -16.49 -8.04
C THR A 219 -1.31 -15.39 -8.97
N TYR A 220 -1.57 -14.22 -8.38
CA TYR A 220 -1.78 -12.97 -9.10
C TYR A 220 -1.16 -11.82 -8.33
N LYS A 221 -0.15 -11.18 -8.93
CA LYS A 221 0.71 -10.22 -8.24
C LYS A 221 1.22 -10.82 -6.91
N ARG A 222 0.94 -10.17 -5.78
CA ARG A 222 1.33 -10.62 -4.42
C ARG A 222 0.34 -11.61 -3.79
N GLN A 223 -0.81 -11.85 -4.41
CA GLN A 223 -1.87 -12.69 -3.85
C GLN A 223 -1.70 -14.13 -4.29
N ARG A 224 -1.91 -15.05 -3.34
CA ARG A 224 -1.75 -16.49 -3.54
C ARG A 224 -2.92 -17.25 -2.92
N ARG A 225 -3.40 -18.26 -3.65
CA ARG A 225 -4.37 -19.25 -3.15
C ARG A 225 -3.88 -20.63 -3.54
N SER A 226 -3.98 -21.58 -2.62
CA SER A 226 -3.43 -22.91 -2.83
C SER A 226 -4.48 -23.99 -2.64
N ALA A 227 -4.40 -25.02 -3.47
CA ALA A 227 -5.14 -26.26 -3.38
C ALA A 227 -4.17 -27.42 -3.18
N ARG A 228 -4.60 -28.43 -2.44
CA ARG A 228 -3.80 -29.65 -2.24
C ARG A 228 -4.36 -30.78 -3.08
N ILE A 229 -3.50 -31.37 -3.92
CA ILE A 229 -3.81 -32.59 -4.67
C ILE A 229 -3.09 -33.76 -4.00
N LEU A 230 -3.80 -34.86 -3.78
CA LEU A 230 -3.23 -36.13 -3.36
C LEU A 230 -3.63 -37.22 -4.35
N VAL A 231 -2.65 -37.78 -5.04
CA VAL A 231 -2.81 -38.89 -5.98
C VAL A 231 -2.30 -40.16 -5.31
N VAL A 232 -3.21 -41.04 -4.91
CA VAL A 232 -2.90 -42.27 -4.17
C VAL A 232 -3.62 -43.44 -4.80
N LYS A 233 -2.97 -44.60 -4.86
CA LYS A 233 -3.63 -45.85 -5.26
C LYS A 233 -4.59 -46.24 -4.14
N GLY A 234 -5.86 -46.48 -4.50
CA GLY A 234 -6.84 -47.10 -3.61
C GLY A 234 -6.45 -48.50 -3.19
#